data_AF-A0A1W9WU50-F1
#
_entry.id   AF-A0A1W9WU50-F1
#
_cell.length_a   1.000
_cell.length_b   1.000
_cell.length_c   1.000
_cell.angle_alpha   90.00
_cell.angle_beta   90.00
_cell.angle_gamma   90.00
#
_symmetry.space_group_name_H-M   'P 1'
#
loop_
_entity.id
_entity.type
_entity.pdbx_description
1 polymer ?
#
loop_
_entity_poly.entity_id
_entity_poly.type
_entity_poly.pdbx_seq_one_letter_code
_entity_poly.pdbx_strand_id
1 'polypeptide(L)'
;MLQRSILLIKTIDILSITLSGIIAYIAYLGLEEWPMPFYHSMAIVLSALLSLIIFPWFGVHKLDKYGLFSSVHKLIIAWITVTTVMILFGFGLKISTDYSRVWIAIWVVLGAVMLVVMRSFVYRSIYYINNQGWHLNKIVIIGAQQLGQMLVRNIKASEPYISVEVVSFFDDDKKLQGKTVENIPVNNNISTLPTFVEKNEINEVWVTPQCIEQSRLKTILVQLRHNLVTVRFVANLFSFRMINASITNRYGLPVITLTESPMIKKRNRLLKAIEDRVLATLIQESGPVWAKKEENRATRFGTFIRKSSLDELPQFWNVLKGEMSIVGPRPERPHFVEQFKHEIPDYMQKHLVKAGITGWAQINGWRGNTDLRPRIEHDIYYIENWSVWFDIQIIVTTIFKGFFDKNAY
;
A
#
# COMPACT_ATOMS: atom_id res chain seq x y z
N MET A 1 -5.80 -14.41 -17.23
CA MET A 1 -6.11 -13.23 -18.07
C MET A 1 -5.42 -11.95 -17.57
N LEU A 2 -5.61 -11.55 -16.30
CA LEU A 2 -5.03 -10.33 -15.70
C LEU A 2 -3.50 -10.16 -15.87
N GLN A 3 -2.69 -11.22 -15.74
CA GLN A 3 -1.24 -11.10 -15.93
C GLN A 3 -0.85 -10.82 -17.39
N ARG A 4 -1.61 -11.36 -18.37
CA ARG A 4 -1.36 -11.14 -19.80
C ARG A 4 -1.72 -9.70 -20.20
N SER A 5 -2.82 -9.15 -19.68
CA SER A 5 -3.19 -7.76 -19.94
C SER A 5 -2.19 -6.77 -19.32
N ILE A 6 -1.67 -7.04 -18.13
CA ILE A 6 -0.62 -6.21 -17.50
C ILE A 6 0.65 -6.19 -18.35
N LEU A 7 1.08 -7.34 -18.87
CA LEU A 7 2.27 -7.42 -19.74
C LEU A 7 2.06 -6.64 -21.04
N LEU A 8 0.89 -6.79 -21.67
CA LEU A 8 0.54 -6.06 -22.89
C LEU A 8 0.56 -4.54 -22.67
N ILE A 9 -0.04 -4.05 -21.58
CA ILE A 9 -0.04 -2.63 -21.24
C ILE A 9 1.40 -2.12 -21.06
N LYS A 10 2.26 -2.87 -20.34
CA LYS A 10 3.68 -2.52 -20.19
C LYS A 10 4.38 -2.42 -21.53
N THR A 11 4.17 -3.38 -22.42
CA THR A 11 4.81 -3.36 -23.74
C THR A 11 4.33 -2.18 -24.59
N ILE A 12 3.04 -1.84 -24.53
CA ILE A 12 2.47 -0.69 -25.24
C ILE A 12 3.03 0.63 -24.68
N ASP A 13 3.14 0.76 -23.36
CA ASP A 13 3.68 1.97 -22.72
C ASP A 13 5.15 2.18 -23.12
N ILE A 14 5.97 1.12 -23.12
CA ILE A 14 7.38 1.20 -23.55
C ILE A 14 7.48 1.59 -25.02
N LEU A 15 6.71 0.94 -25.89
CA LEU A 15 6.67 1.26 -27.32
C LEU A 15 6.20 2.71 -27.56
N SER A 16 5.27 3.21 -26.75
CA SER A 16 4.79 4.59 -26.85
C SER A 16 5.89 5.59 -26.48
N ILE A 17 6.65 5.32 -25.41
CA ILE A 17 7.76 6.18 -24.99
C ILE A 17 8.87 6.18 -26.05
N THR A 18 9.26 5.01 -26.57
CA THR A 18 10.32 4.91 -27.57
C THR A 18 9.90 5.56 -28.89
N LEU A 19 8.70 5.28 -29.36
CA LEU A 19 8.17 5.84 -30.60
C LEU A 19 8.01 7.37 -30.49
N SER A 20 7.53 7.87 -29.34
CA SER A 20 7.44 9.33 -29.11
C SER A 20 8.81 10.02 -29.15
N GLY A 21 9.87 9.37 -28.66
CA GLY A 21 11.23 9.93 -28.70
C GLY A 21 11.81 9.99 -30.11
N ILE A 22 11.56 8.94 -30.91
CA ILE A 22 11.96 8.88 -32.32
C ILE A 22 11.19 9.92 -33.13
N ILE A 23 9.87 10.01 -32.95
CA ILE A 23 9.03 11.01 -33.64
C ILE A 23 9.45 12.43 -33.25
N ALA A 24 9.69 12.69 -31.97
CA ALA A 24 10.16 14.01 -31.51
C ALA A 24 11.52 14.38 -32.12
N TYR A 25 12.41 13.41 -32.32
CA TYR A 25 13.69 13.63 -32.99
C TYR A 25 13.50 13.98 -34.46
N ILE A 26 12.75 13.15 -35.19
CA ILE A 26 12.48 13.36 -36.62
C ILE A 26 11.77 14.70 -36.85
N ALA A 27 10.81 15.05 -35.98
CA ALA A 27 10.06 16.31 -36.09
C ALA A 27 10.93 17.55 -35.83
N TYR A 28 12.00 17.44 -35.03
CA TYR A 28 12.83 18.58 -34.65
C TYR A 28 14.10 18.73 -35.50
N LEU A 29 14.82 17.63 -35.77
CA LEU A 29 16.10 17.62 -36.48
C LEU A 29 15.99 17.17 -37.94
N GLY A 30 14.82 16.68 -38.35
CA GLY A 30 14.60 16.15 -39.69
C GLY A 30 15.21 14.75 -39.90
N LEU A 31 14.93 14.16 -41.06
CA LEU A 31 15.47 12.84 -41.44
C LEU A 31 16.92 12.91 -41.94
N GLU A 32 17.43 14.11 -42.21
CA GLU A 32 18.78 14.32 -42.77
C GLU A 32 19.89 14.03 -41.75
N GLU A 33 19.62 14.21 -40.45
CA GLU A 33 20.56 13.88 -39.36
C GLU A 33 20.40 12.43 -38.85
N TRP A 34 20.08 11.49 -39.73
CA TRP A 34 20.02 10.06 -39.40
C TRP A 34 21.34 9.37 -39.79
N PRO A 35 21.96 8.54 -38.92
CA PRO A 35 21.43 7.95 -37.69
C PRO A 35 21.47 8.86 -36.45
N MET A 36 20.46 8.72 -35.60
CA MET A 36 20.33 9.45 -34.34
C MET A 36 21.61 9.32 -33.47
N PRO A 37 22.16 10.44 -32.97
CA PRO A 37 23.29 10.43 -32.06
C PRO A 37 23.05 9.59 -30.80
N PHE A 38 24.12 8.98 -30.29
CA PHE A 38 24.05 8.03 -29.18
C PHE A 38 23.39 8.59 -27.90
N TYR A 39 23.56 9.89 -27.62
CA TYR A 39 23.01 10.50 -26.41
C TYR A 39 21.48 10.62 -26.45
N HIS A 40 20.88 10.92 -27.61
CA HIS A 40 19.42 10.95 -27.77
C HIS A 40 18.81 9.55 -27.61
N SER A 41 19.40 8.54 -28.26
CA SER A 41 18.92 7.16 -28.15
C SER A 41 19.11 6.61 -26.75
N MET A 42 20.23 6.93 -26.08
CA MET A 42 20.46 6.61 -24.67
C MET A 42 19.39 7.23 -23.76
N ALA A 43 19.03 8.50 -23.96
CA ALA A 43 18.00 9.15 -23.16
C ALA A 43 16.63 8.45 -23.30
N ILE A 44 16.25 8.09 -24.53
CA ILE A 44 15.02 7.35 -24.82
C ILE A 44 15.03 5.99 -24.11
N VAL A 45 16.10 5.22 -24.26
CA VAL A 45 16.24 3.91 -23.61
C VAL A 45 16.20 4.03 -22.09
N LEU A 46 16.93 5.00 -21.51
CA LEU A 46 16.96 5.23 -20.07
C LEU A 46 15.58 5.61 -19.53
N SER A 47 14.82 6.43 -20.26
CA SER A 47 13.45 6.79 -19.87
C SER A 47 12.49 5.58 -19.90
N ALA A 48 12.64 4.69 -20.88
CA ALA A 48 11.86 3.45 -20.97
C ALA A 48 12.23 2.47 -19.84
N LEU A 49 13.49 2.40 -19.44
CA LEU A 49 13.93 1.61 -18.29
C LEU A 49 13.43 2.20 -16.96
N LEU A 50 13.45 3.53 -16.82
CA LEU A 50 12.93 4.19 -15.63
C LEU A 50 11.41 4.04 -15.51
N SER A 51 10.67 4.08 -16.62
CA SER A 51 9.21 3.87 -16.60
C SER A 51 8.86 2.47 -16.08
N LEU A 52 9.66 1.44 -16.38
CA LEU A 52 9.49 0.10 -15.83
C LEU A 52 9.60 0.04 -14.30
N ILE A 53 10.38 0.94 -13.70
CA ILE A 53 10.58 1.02 -12.25
C ILE A 53 9.51 1.90 -11.60
N ILE A 54 9.25 3.07 -12.19
CA ILE A 54 8.40 4.12 -11.61
C ILE A 54 6.91 3.80 -11.80
N PHE A 55 6.47 3.34 -12.97
CA PHE A 55 5.05 3.10 -13.23
C PHE A 55 4.42 2.05 -12.29
N PRO A 56 5.11 0.97 -11.89
CA PRO A 56 4.61 0.07 -10.84
C PRO A 56 4.41 0.73 -9.48
N TRP A 57 5.25 1.70 -9.08
CA TRP A 57 5.12 2.40 -7.79
C TRP A 57 3.81 3.19 -7.71
N PHE A 58 3.39 3.79 -8.83
CA PHE A 58 2.11 4.51 -8.94
C PHE A 58 0.92 3.60 -9.28
N GLY A 59 1.15 2.30 -9.51
CA GLY A 59 0.10 1.35 -9.83
C GLY A 59 -0.55 1.56 -11.21
N VAL A 60 0.12 2.24 -12.15
CA VAL A 60 -0.40 2.61 -13.50
C VAL A 60 -0.84 1.40 -14.32
N HIS A 61 -0.24 0.24 -14.08
CA HIS A 61 -0.53 -0.99 -14.81
C HIS A 61 -1.71 -1.79 -14.24
N LYS A 62 -2.29 -1.36 -13.11
CA LYS A 62 -3.53 -1.97 -12.60
C LYS A 62 -4.70 -1.29 -13.31
N LEU A 63 -5.56 -2.08 -13.95
CA LEU A 63 -6.84 -1.59 -14.46
C LEU A 63 -7.64 -1.09 -13.25
N ASP A 64 -7.88 0.22 -13.19
CA ASP A 64 -8.58 0.83 -12.07
C ASP A 64 -10.07 0.51 -12.17
N LYS A 65 -10.65 0.12 -11.03
CA LYS A 65 -12.10 -0.06 -10.90
C LYS A 65 -12.88 1.23 -11.20
N TYR A 66 -12.24 2.39 -11.04
CA TYR A 66 -12.82 3.72 -11.19
C TYR A 66 -12.72 4.29 -12.62
N GLY A 67 -12.28 3.49 -13.59
CA GLY A 67 -12.28 3.84 -15.02
C GLY A 67 -11.11 4.67 -15.52
N LEU A 68 -11.26 5.13 -16.78
CA LEU A 68 -10.18 5.73 -17.58
C LEU A 68 -9.55 6.98 -16.93
N PHE A 69 -10.36 7.84 -16.32
CA PHE A 69 -9.89 9.11 -15.77
C PHE A 69 -8.89 8.91 -14.61
N SER A 70 -9.19 8.00 -13.69
CA SER A 70 -8.31 7.68 -12.56
C SER A 70 -6.97 7.10 -13.04
N SER A 71 -7.00 6.24 -14.06
CA SER A 71 -5.78 5.69 -14.66
C SER A 71 -4.95 6.73 -15.39
N VAL A 72 -5.58 7.65 -16.14
CA VAL A 72 -4.88 8.73 -16.87
C VAL A 72 -4.19 9.68 -15.89
N HIS A 73 -4.84 10.05 -14.79
CA HIS A 73 -4.22 10.91 -13.78
C HIS A 73 -2.94 10.28 -13.17
N LYS A 74 -2.97 9.00 -12.80
CA LYS A 74 -1.80 8.26 -12.29
C LYS A 74 -0.69 8.15 -13.34
N LEU A 75 -1.07 7.92 -14.60
CA LEU A 75 -0.14 7.84 -15.73
C LEU A 75 0.59 9.17 -15.94
N ILE A 76 -0.12 10.30 -15.89
CA ILE A 76 0.47 11.64 -16.03
C ILE A 76 1.43 11.93 -14.88
N ILE A 77 1.04 11.67 -13.63
CA ILE A 77 1.93 11.87 -12.46
C ILE A 77 3.19 10.99 -12.59
N ALA A 78 3.02 9.73 -12.97
CA ALA A 78 4.14 8.81 -13.13
C ALA A 78 5.08 9.27 -14.26
N TRP A 79 4.53 9.75 -15.38
CA TRP A 79 5.33 10.29 -16.49
C TRP A 79 6.09 11.55 -16.08
N ILE A 80 5.44 12.50 -15.39
CA ILE A 80 6.11 13.69 -14.84
C ILE A 80 7.25 13.29 -13.89
N THR A 81 7.05 12.24 -13.10
CA THR A 81 8.08 11.74 -12.18
C THR A 81 9.28 11.16 -12.96
N VAL A 82 9.03 10.35 -14.00
CA VAL A 82 10.08 9.82 -14.88
C VAL A 82 10.88 10.95 -15.53
N THR A 83 10.20 11.95 -16.10
CA THR A 83 10.85 13.05 -16.80
C THR A 83 11.64 13.94 -15.83
N THR A 84 11.13 14.18 -14.63
CA THR A 84 11.84 14.91 -13.58
C THR A 84 13.11 14.18 -13.15
N VAL A 85 13.04 12.87 -12.92
CA VAL A 85 14.22 12.05 -12.58
C VAL A 85 15.25 12.06 -13.71
N MET A 86 14.81 11.95 -14.97
CA MET A 86 15.68 12.04 -16.14
C MET A 86 16.41 13.39 -16.23
N ILE A 87 15.69 14.50 -16.01
CA ILE A 87 16.29 15.85 -16.05
C ILE A 87 17.32 16.03 -14.93
N LEU A 88 16.99 15.61 -13.71
CA LEU A 88 17.92 15.67 -12.57
C LEU A 88 19.17 14.82 -12.81
N PHE A 89 19.01 13.63 -13.39
CA PHE A 89 20.12 12.77 -13.75
C PHE A 89 21.03 13.40 -14.81
N GLY A 90 20.45 13.97 -15.87
CA GLY A 90 21.20 14.69 -16.91
C GLY A 90 21.94 15.91 -16.39
N PHE A 91 21.35 16.65 -15.43
CA PHE A 91 22.00 17.75 -14.74
C PHE A 91 23.17 17.26 -13.87
N GLY A 92 22.99 16.19 -13.10
CA GLY A 92 24.02 15.61 -12.24
C GLY A 92 25.25 15.11 -13.01
N LEU A 93 25.05 14.56 -14.21
CA LEU A 93 26.13 14.15 -15.10
C LEU A 93 26.77 15.30 -15.89
N LYS A 94 26.24 16.53 -15.78
CA LYS A 94 26.66 17.71 -16.56
C LYS A 94 26.57 17.57 -18.08
N ILE A 95 25.82 16.60 -18.59
CA ILE A 95 25.61 16.40 -20.05
C ILE A 95 24.44 17.27 -20.55
N SER A 96 23.75 17.98 -19.65
CA SER A 96 22.57 18.80 -19.99
C SER A 96 22.80 19.89 -21.05
N THR A 97 24.04 20.30 -21.30
CA THR A 97 24.40 21.30 -22.33
C THR A 97 24.35 20.73 -23.74
N ASP A 98 24.50 19.42 -23.89
CA ASP A 98 24.58 18.75 -25.19
C ASP A 98 23.17 18.38 -25.71
N TYR A 99 22.15 18.50 -24.85
CA TYR A 99 20.76 18.24 -25.21
C TYR A 99 20.03 19.51 -25.64
N SER A 100 19.31 19.43 -26.76
CA SER A 100 18.35 20.46 -27.12
C SER A 100 17.18 20.48 -26.14
N ARG A 101 17.00 21.62 -25.45
CA ARG A 101 15.86 21.85 -24.54
C ARG A 101 14.52 21.76 -25.27
N VAL A 102 14.49 22.17 -26.54
CA VAL A 102 13.30 22.13 -27.39
C VAL A 102 12.93 20.68 -27.69
N TRP A 103 13.90 19.84 -28.05
CA TRP A 103 13.66 18.41 -28.26
C TRP A 103 13.11 17.72 -27.01
N ILE A 104 13.71 17.98 -25.83
CA ILE A 104 13.21 17.45 -24.56
C ILE A 104 11.76 17.87 -24.32
N ALA A 105 11.42 19.15 -24.52
CA ALA A 105 10.07 19.66 -24.32
C ALA A 105 9.05 18.99 -25.26
N ILE A 106 9.37 18.89 -26.54
CA ILE A 106 8.53 18.20 -27.54
C ILE A 106 8.35 16.74 -27.15
N TRP A 107 9.43 16.05 -26.79
CA TRP A 107 9.38 14.64 -26.43
C TRP A 107 8.54 14.38 -25.17
N VAL A 108 8.67 15.21 -24.14
CA VAL A 108 7.87 15.08 -22.90
C VAL A 108 6.38 15.24 -23.18
N VAL A 109 5.99 16.24 -23.98
CA VAL A 109 4.59 16.50 -24.33
C VAL A 109 4.06 15.40 -25.24
N LEU A 110 4.80 15.04 -26.29
CA LEU A 110 4.40 14.01 -27.23
C LEU A 110 4.29 12.64 -26.57
N GLY A 111 5.21 12.31 -25.67
CA GLY A 111 5.17 11.09 -24.86
C GLY A 111 3.92 11.04 -23.97
N ALA A 112 3.56 12.14 -23.32
CA ALA A 112 2.34 12.23 -22.51
C ALA A 112 1.08 11.99 -23.37
N VAL A 113 0.99 12.66 -24.51
CA VAL A 113 -0.15 12.51 -25.44
C VAL A 113 -0.24 11.07 -25.94
N MET A 114 0.88 10.49 -26.39
CA MET A 114 0.92 9.13 -26.94
C MET A 114 0.50 8.09 -25.89
N LEU A 115 0.99 8.23 -24.66
CA LEU A 115 0.60 7.38 -23.53
C LEU A 115 -0.91 7.48 -23.23
N VAL A 116 -1.48 8.69 -23.21
CA VAL A 116 -2.92 8.90 -22.96
C VAL A 116 -3.77 8.34 -24.10
N VAL A 117 -3.37 8.54 -25.35
CA VAL A 117 -4.07 8.01 -26.53
C VAL A 117 -4.06 6.49 -26.51
N MET A 118 -2.88 5.88 -26.33
CA MET A 118 -2.75 4.42 -26.25
C MET A 118 -3.51 3.84 -25.07
N ARG A 119 -3.52 4.52 -23.91
CA ARG A 119 -4.33 4.12 -22.75
C ARG A 119 -5.82 4.16 -23.06
N SER A 120 -6.27 5.22 -23.70
CA SER A 120 -7.69 5.39 -24.07
C SER A 120 -8.13 4.33 -25.09
N PHE A 121 -7.27 4.02 -26.05
CA PHE A 121 -7.48 2.96 -27.01
C PHE A 121 -7.61 1.58 -26.33
N VAL A 122 -6.71 1.24 -25.40
CA VAL A 122 -6.78 -0.03 -24.64
C VAL A 122 -8.08 -0.12 -23.84
N TYR A 123 -8.44 0.93 -23.10
CA TYR A 123 -9.68 0.96 -22.30
C TYR A 123 -10.94 0.83 -23.18
N ARG A 124 -10.97 1.49 -24.34
CA ARG A 124 -12.09 1.39 -25.28
C ARG A 124 -12.16 0.04 -25.99
N SER A 125 -11.01 -0.57 -26.27
CA SER A 125 -10.92 -1.92 -26.84
C SER A 125 -11.44 -2.96 -25.85
N ILE A 126 -11.05 -2.87 -24.58
CA ILE A 126 -11.56 -3.73 -23.50
C ILE A 126 -13.07 -3.54 -23.35
N TYR A 127 -13.55 -2.30 -23.33
CA TYR A 127 -14.98 -2.01 -23.25
C TYR A 127 -15.76 -2.64 -24.42
N TYR A 128 -15.26 -2.52 -25.65
CA TYR A 128 -15.92 -3.10 -26.83
C TYR A 128 -15.94 -4.63 -26.80
N ILE A 129 -14.80 -5.26 -26.45
CA ILE A 129 -14.70 -6.73 -26.35
C ILE A 129 -15.64 -7.25 -25.25
N ASN A 130 -15.70 -6.56 -24.11
CA ASN A 130 -16.58 -6.94 -23.00
C ASN A 130 -18.07 -6.81 -23.38
N ASN A 131 -18.45 -5.75 -24.09
CA ASN A 131 -19.84 -5.52 -24.50
C ASN A 131 -20.32 -6.50 -25.58
N GLN A 132 -19.40 -7.09 -26.35
CA GLN A 132 -19.70 -8.13 -27.33
C GLN A 132 -19.83 -9.53 -26.68
N GLY A 133 -19.47 -9.70 -25.40
CA GLY A 133 -19.63 -10.96 -24.66
C GLY A 133 -18.64 -12.07 -25.03
N TRP A 134 -17.57 -11.77 -25.76
CA TRP A 134 -16.66 -12.80 -26.33
C TRP A 134 -15.91 -13.63 -25.28
N HIS A 135 -15.82 -13.17 -24.02
CA HIS A 135 -15.17 -13.90 -22.91
C HIS A 135 -15.77 -13.54 -21.53
N LEU A 136 -17.06 -13.80 -21.33
CA LEU A 136 -17.66 -13.72 -19.99
C LEU A 136 -17.18 -14.91 -19.14
N ASN A 137 -16.37 -14.63 -18.13
CA ASN A 137 -16.08 -15.63 -17.10
C ASN A 137 -17.31 -15.77 -16.23
N LYS A 138 -18.04 -16.87 -16.42
CA LYS A 138 -19.20 -17.22 -15.62
C LYS A 138 -18.72 -17.70 -14.26
N ILE A 139 -19.17 -17.04 -13.21
CA ILE A 139 -18.80 -17.38 -11.84
C ILE A 139 -20.03 -17.73 -11.00
N VAL A 140 -19.80 -18.65 -10.07
CA VAL A 140 -20.74 -19.01 -9.02
C VAL A 140 -20.14 -18.67 -7.68
N ILE A 141 -20.94 -18.06 -6.80
CA ILE A 141 -20.49 -17.67 -5.45
C ILE A 141 -21.16 -18.58 -4.41
N ILE A 142 -20.35 -19.22 -3.55
CA ILE A 142 -20.84 -19.96 -2.39
C ILE A 142 -20.86 -19.03 -1.17
N GLY A 143 -22.06 -18.78 -0.66
CA GLY A 143 -22.39 -17.86 0.42
C GLY A 143 -23.02 -16.56 -0.09
N ALA A 144 -24.35 -16.44 0.06
CA ALA A 144 -25.17 -15.29 -0.32
C ALA A 144 -25.34 -14.23 0.79
N GLN A 145 -24.59 -14.39 1.88
CA GLN A 145 -24.56 -13.46 3.01
C GLN A 145 -23.85 -12.13 2.67
N GLN A 146 -23.48 -11.34 3.68
CA GLN A 146 -22.94 -9.99 3.51
C GLN A 146 -21.68 -9.93 2.64
N LEU A 147 -20.73 -10.87 2.81
CA LEU A 147 -19.52 -10.90 1.99
C LEU A 147 -19.82 -11.21 0.51
N GLY A 148 -20.73 -12.14 0.24
CA GLY A 148 -21.16 -12.49 -1.12
C GLY A 148 -21.88 -11.34 -1.82
N GLN A 149 -22.73 -10.62 -1.10
CA GLN A 149 -23.39 -9.41 -1.60
C GLN A 149 -22.38 -8.29 -1.91
N MET A 150 -21.43 -8.04 -1.00
CA MET A 150 -20.37 -7.06 -1.23
C MET A 150 -19.52 -7.41 -2.44
N LEU A 151 -19.24 -8.70 -2.66
CA LEU A 151 -18.50 -9.20 -3.81
C LEU A 151 -19.22 -8.86 -5.12
N VAL A 152 -20.52 -9.13 -5.21
CA VAL A 152 -21.35 -8.80 -6.39
C VAL A 152 -21.38 -7.30 -6.62
N ARG A 153 -21.63 -6.49 -5.59
CA ARG A 153 -21.65 -5.02 -5.74
C ARG A 153 -20.32 -4.49 -6.28
N ASN A 154 -19.20 -5.03 -5.81
CA ASN A 154 -17.87 -4.65 -6.28
C ASN A 154 -17.59 -5.11 -7.72
N ILE A 155 -18.12 -6.27 -8.13
CA ILE A 155 -18.03 -6.75 -9.51
C ILE A 155 -18.88 -5.85 -10.41
N LYS A 156 -20.13 -5.57 -10.04
CA LYS A 156 -21.06 -4.67 -10.76
C LYS A 156 -20.49 -3.27 -10.94
N ALA A 157 -19.91 -2.70 -9.89
CA ALA A 157 -19.24 -1.40 -9.98
C ALA A 157 -18.03 -1.39 -10.94
N SER A 158 -17.50 -2.57 -11.28
CA SER A 158 -16.36 -2.75 -12.18
C SER A 158 -16.75 -3.27 -13.58
N GLU A 159 -18.05 -3.41 -13.87
CA GLU A 159 -18.60 -4.07 -15.07
C GLU A 159 -18.19 -3.50 -16.45
N PRO A 160 -17.73 -2.24 -16.65
CA PRO A 160 -17.25 -1.84 -17.97
C PRO A 160 -15.91 -2.51 -18.35
N TYR A 161 -15.13 -2.96 -17.36
CA TYR A 161 -13.72 -3.32 -17.53
C TYR A 161 -13.38 -4.75 -17.08
N ILE A 162 -14.31 -5.42 -16.40
CA ILE A 162 -14.18 -6.81 -15.94
C ILE A 162 -15.25 -7.65 -16.64
N SER A 163 -14.83 -8.66 -17.41
CA SER A 163 -15.70 -9.61 -18.10
C SER A 163 -16.10 -10.77 -17.18
N VAL A 164 -16.82 -10.47 -16.10
CA VAL A 164 -17.29 -11.48 -15.14
C VAL A 164 -18.80 -11.40 -15.02
N GLU A 165 -19.47 -12.53 -15.19
CA GLU A 165 -20.90 -12.68 -14.99
C GLU A 165 -21.15 -13.55 -13.77
N VAL A 166 -21.89 -13.05 -12.80
CA VAL A 166 -22.29 -13.84 -11.63
C VAL A 166 -23.60 -14.55 -11.94
N VAL A 167 -23.51 -15.84 -12.22
CA VAL A 167 -24.67 -16.64 -12.69
C VAL A 167 -25.62 -16.98 -11.55
N SER A 168 -25.09 -17.38 -10.39
CA SER A 168 -25.90 -17.80 -9.24
C SER A 168 -25.12 -17.73 -7.93
N PHE A 169 -25.86 -17.54 -6.84
CA PHE A 169 -25.39 -17.86 -5.50
C PHE A 169 -25.77 -19.29 -5.10
N PHE A 170 -24.99 -19.88 -4.19
CA PHE A 170 -25.33 -21.11 -3.46
C PHE A 170 -25.20 -20.86 -1.96
N ASP A 171 -26.25 -21.14 -1.20
CA ASP A 171 -26.25 -20.97 0.25
C ASP A 171 -27.06 -22.07 0.93
N ASP A 172 -26.55 -22.60 2.04
CA ASP A 172 -27.22 -23.62 2.84
C ASP A 172 -28.30 -23.00 3.78
N ASP A 173 -28.33 -21.68 3.95
CA ASP A 173 -29.36 -20.98 4.73
C ASP A 173 -30.72 -20.99 4.01
N LYS A 174 -31.64 -21.81 4.55
CA LYS A 174 -33.03 -21.95 4.09
C LYS A 174 -33.78 -20.62 3.95
N LYS A 175 -33.37 -19.55 4.64
CA LYS A 175 -34.02 -18.23 4.55
C LYS A 175 -33.72 -17.49 3.25
N LEU A 176 -32.59 -17.80 2.61
CA LEU A 176 -32.08 -17.15 1.39
C LEU A 176 -32.39 -17.97 0.13
N GLN A 177 -32.68 -19.26 0.27
CA GLN A 177 -32.99 -20.17 -0.84
C GLN A 177 -34.24 -19.74 -1.62
N GLY A 178 -34.17 -19.84 -2.94
CA GLY A 178 -35.27 -19.47 -3.84
C GLY A 178 -35.53 -17.96 -3.94
N LYS A 179 -34.76 -17.12 -3.24
CA LYS A 179 -34.81 -15.66 -3.37
C LYS A 179 -33.76 -15.17 -4.37
N THR A 180 -33.95 -13.94 -4.83
CA THR A 180 -32.94 -13.20 -5.56
C THR A 180 -32.20 -12.26 -4.59
N VAL A 181 -30.87 -12.27 -4.66
CA VAL A 181 -30.00 -11.38 -3.91
C VAL A 181 -29.19 -10.60 -4.93
N GLU A 182 -29.26 -9.27 -4.90
CA GLU A 182 -28.61 -8.40 -5.91
C GLU A 182 -29.03 -8.77 -7.36
N ASN A 183 -30.29 -9.14 -7.58
CA ASN A 183 -30.84 -9.64 -8.86
C ASN A 183 -30.21 -10.96 -9.36
N ILE A 184 -29.53 -11.72 -8.51
CA ILE A 184 -28.94 -13.02 -8.83
C ILE A 184 -29.69 -14.11 -8.05
N PRO A 185 -30.07 -15.24 -8.68
CA PRO A 185 -30.79 -16.31 -8.01
C PRO A 185 -29.90 -17.01 -6.95
N VAL A 186 -30.50 -17.39 -5.83
CA VAL A 186 -29.87 -18.22 -4.79
C VAL A 186 -30.39 -19.65 -4.91
N ASN A 187 -29.50 -20.57 -5.28
CA ASN A 187 -29.80 -22.00 -5.41
C ASN A 187 -29.78 -22.72 -4.05
N ASN A 188 -30.63 -23.74 -3.97
CA ASN A 188 -31.09 -24.30 -2.69
C ASN A 188 -30.15 -25.37 -2.10
N ASN A 189 -29.17 -25.88 -2.86
CA ASN A 189 -28.33 -26.97 -2.38
C ASN A 189 -26.93 -26.96 -3.00
N ILE A 190 -25.90 -26.93 -2.16
CA ILE A 190 -24.50 -27.03 -2.60
C ILE A 190 -24.21 -28.39 -3.24
N SER A 191 -24.93 -29.46 -2.91
CA SER A 191 -24.70 -30.78 -3.51
C SER A 191 -25.04 -30.85 -5.00
N THR A 192 -25.86 -29.92 -5.52
CA THR A 192 -26.18 -29.84 -6.96
C THR A 192 -25.19 -28.96 -7.73
N LEU A 193 -24.20 -28.39 -7.04
CA LEU A 193 -23.18 -27.52 -7.62
C LEU A 193 -22.42 -28.18 -8.78
N PRO A 194 -21.96 -29.45 -8.72
CA PRO A 194 -21.22 -30.06 -9.84
C PRO A 194 -22.03 -30.12 -11.13
N THR A 195 -23.29 -30.56 -11.03
CA THR A 195 -24.22 -30.62 -12.18
C THR A 195 -24.55 -29.23 -12.72
N PHE A 196 -24.71 -28.24 -11.83
CA PHE A 196 -24.97 -26.85 -12.24
C PHE A 196 -23.77 -26.25 -12.96
N VAL A 197 -22.57 -26.54 -12.46
CA VAL A 197 -21.29 -26.06 -12.99
C VAL A 197 -21.05 -26.59 -14.41
N GLU A 198 -21.33 -27.88 -14.63
CA GLU A 198 -21.25 -28.50 -15.95
C GLU A 198 -22.31 -27.95 -16.92
N LYS A 199 -23.58 -27.89 -16.49
CA LYS A 199 -24.69 -27.44 -17.33
C LYS A 199 -24.56 -25.99 -17.81
N ASN A 200 -24.02 -25.10 -16.97
CA ASN A 200 -23.92 -23.66 -17.27
C ASN A 200 -22.54 -23.22 -17.74
N GLU A 201 -21.61 -24.18 -17.95
CA GLU A 201 -20.22 -23.92 -18.36
C GLU A 201 -19.52 -22.91 -17.42
N ILE A 202 -19.65 -23.12 -16.12
CA ILE A 202 -19.09 -22.22 -15.10
C ILE A 202 -17.56 -22.33 -15.11
N ASN A 203 -16.87 -21.20 -15.18
CA ASN A 203 -15.41 -21.15 -15.22
C ASN A 203 -14.79 -21.12 -13.82
N GLU A 204 -15.43 -20.41 -12.88
CA GLU A 204 -14.89 -20.23 -11.52
C GLU A 204 -15.97 -20.36 -10.44
N VAL A 205 -15.57 -20.94 -9.31
CA VAL A 205 -16.40 -21.06 -8.09
C VAL A 205 -15.71 -20.30 -6.96
N TRP A 206 -16.35 -19.25 -6.46
CA TRP A 206 -15.80 -18.38 -5.42
C TRP A 206 -16.43 -18.71 -4.07
N VAL A 207 -15.61 -19.11 -3.11
CA VAL A 207 -16.05 -19.59 -1.80
C VAL A 207 -15.82 -18.52 -0.75
N THR A 208 -16.89 -18.15 -0.02
CA THR A 208 -16.79 -17.26 1.13
C THR A 208 -16.65 -18.06 2.44
N PRO A 209 -15.69 -17.70 3.33
CA PRO A 209 -15.37 -18.46 4.55
C PRO A 209 -16.53 -18.56 5.53
N GLN A 210 -17.41 -17.55 5.54
CA GLN A 210 -18.43 -17.37 6.56
C GLN A 210 -19.57 -18.40 6.46
N CYS A 211 -19.61 -19.18 5.37
CA CYS A 211 -20.77 -19.99 5.02
C CYS A 211 -20.48 -21.50 4.98
N ILE A 212 -19.24 -21.96 5.15
CA ILE A 212 -18.90 -23.39 4.95
C ILE A 212 -17.99 -23.92 6.07
N GLU A 213 -18.44 -24.97 6.75
CA GLU A 213 -17.60 -25.76 7.66
C GLU A 213 -16.43 -26.42 6.91
N GLN A 214 -15.26 -26.52 7.55
CA GLN A 214 -14.06 -27.09 6.91
C GLN A 214 -14.28 -28.51 6.36
N SER A 215 -15.10 -29.33 7.03
CA SER A 215 -15.50 -30.67 6.60
C SER A 215 -16.24 -30.64 5.26
N ARG A 216 -17.17 -29.70 5.09
CA ARG A 216 -18.03 -29.54 3.92
C ARG A 216 -17.27 -28.92 2.73
N LEU A 217 -16.35 -28.00 3.00
CA LEU A 217 -15.43 -27.46 1.97
C LEU A 217 -14.60 -28.57 1.32
N LYS A 218 -14.06 -29.50 2.12
CA LYS A 218 -13.30 -30.65 1.58
C LYS A 218 -14.16 -31.50 0.65
N THR A 219 -15.41 -31.78 1.01
CA THR A 219 -16.35 -32.54 0.17
C THR A 219 -16.61 -31.84 -1.16
N ILE A 220 -16.85 -30.51 -1.14
CA ILE A 220 -17.07 -29.72 -2.36
C ILE A 220 -15.84 -29.75 -3.28
N LEU A 221 -14.64 -29.55 -2.72
CA LEU A 221 -13.40 -29.62 -3.48
C LEU A 221 -13.17 -31.01 -4.09
N VAL A 222 -13.54 -32.07 -3.37
CA VAL A 222 -13.49 -33.45 -3.87
C VAL A 222 -14.47 -33.68 -5.01
N GLN A 223 -15.69 -33.14 -4.92
CA GLN A 223 -16.73 -33.26 -5.94
C GLN A 223 -16.40 -32.47 -7.20
N LEU A 224 -15.81 -31.28 -7.06
CA LEU A 224 -15.42 -30.42 -8.19
C LEU A 224 -14.10 -30.83 -8.86
N ARG A 225 -13.39 -31.82 -8.33
CA ARG A 225 -12.07 -32.27 -8.83
C ARG A 225 -12.10 -32.79 -10.27
N HIS A 226 -13.23 -33.33 -10.70
CA HIS A 226 -13.41 -33.83 -12.07
C HIS A 226 -13.90 -32.76 -13.05
N ASN A 227 -14.26 -31.58 -12.54
CA ASN A 227 -14.69 -30.45 -13.35
C ASN A 227 -13.48 -29.54 -13.63
N LEU A 228 -13.41 -28.94 -14.83
CA LEU A 228 -12.35 -28.01 -15.22
C LEU A 228 -12.57 -26.59 -14.65
N VAL A 229 -12.85 -26.51 -13.35
CA VAL A 229 -13.35 -25.28 -12.71
C VAL A 229 -12.34 -24.76 -11.70
N THR A 230 -12.07 -23.47 -11.76
CA THR A 230 -11.16 -22.83 -10.81
C THR A 230 -11.90 -22.49 -9.53
N VAL A 231 -11.56 -23.15 -8.42
CA VAL A 231 -12.11 -22.80 -7.11
C VAL A 231 -11.23 -21.72 -6.45
N ARG A 232 -11.82 -20.58 -6.10
CA ARG A 232 -11.15 -19.46 -5.43
C ARG A 232 -11.73 -19.26 -4.03
N PHE A 233 -10.89 -18.94 -3.06
CA PHE A 233 -11.32 -18.61 -1.70
C PHE A 233 -11.26 -17.09 -1.47
N VAL A 234 -12.38 -16.50 -1.06
CA VAL A 234 -12.52 -15.04 -0.86
C VAL A 234 -12.62 -14.75 0.62
N ALA A 235 -11.48 -14.50 1.26
CA ALA A 235 -11.45 -14.19 2.69
C ALA A 235 -12.12 -12.84 3.00
N ASN A 236 -12.97 -12.80 4.03
CA ASN A 236 -13.46 -11.54 4.58
C ASN A 236 -12.36 -10.91 5.45
N LEU A 237 -11.48 -10.14 4.82
CA LEU A 237 -10.50 -9.34 5.54
C LEU A 237 -11.12 -8.05 6.10
N PHE A 238 -12.27 -7.60 5.59
CA PHE A 238 -12.88 -6.33 6.01
C PHE A 238 -13.64 -6.42 7.35
N SER A 239 -14.00 -7.62 7.81
CA SER A 239 -14.67 -7.83 9.11
C SER A 239 -13.73 -7.77 10.31
N PHE A 240 -12.42 -7.85 10.10
CA PHE A 240 -11.48 -7.56 11.17
C PHE A 240 -11.31 -6.04 11.24
N ARG A 241 -11.56 -5.45 12.42
CA ARG A 241 -11.02 -4.11 12.77
C ARG A 241 -9.49 -4.21 12.77
N MET A 242 -8.90 -4.31 11.58
CA MET A 242 -7.45 -4.46 11.42
C MET A 242 -6.85 -3.08 11.55
N ILE A 243 -6.39 -2.79 12.76
CA ILE A 243 -5.73 -1.53 13.02
C ILE A 243 -4.38 -1.49 12.27
N ASN A 244 -3.67 -2.60 12.01
CA ASN A 244 -2.37 -2.62 11.28
C ASN A 244 -1.89 -4.00 10.74
N ALA A 245 -2.72 -4.78 10.05
CA ALA A 245 -2.28 -6.12 9.65
C ALA A 245 -1.39 -6.12 8.39
N SER A 246 -0.23 -6.79 8.46
CA SER A 246 0.62 -7.09 7.30
C SER A 246 0.44 -8.56 6.87
N ILE A 247 0.32 -8.80 5.57
CA ILE A 247 0.24 -10.17 5.01
C ILE A 247 1.67 -10.59 4.63
N THR A 248 2.21 -11.61 5.30
CA THR A 248 3.55 -12.14 5.03
C THR A 248 3.47 -13.64 4.77
N ASN A 249 4.18 -14.14 3.75
CA ASN A 249 4.29 -15.58 3.52
C ASN A 249 5.33 -16.18 4.46
N ARG A 250 4.93 -17.05 5.38
CA ARG A 250 5.81 -17.75 6.33
C ARG A 250 5.55 -19.25 6.21
N TYR A 251 6.60 -20.01 5.88
CA TYR A 251 6.54 -21.46 5.61
C TYR A 251 5.53 -21.85 4.52
N GLY A 252 5.41 -21.05 3.46
CA GLY A 252 4.48 -21.32 2.36
C GLY A 252 3.02 -20.99 2.69
N LEU A 253 2.73 -20.48 3.90
CA LEU A 253 1.41 -20.06 4.32
C LEU A 253 1.33 -18.53 4.36
N PRO A 254 0.29 -17.91 3.80
CA PRO A 254 0.01 -16.50 4.01
C PRO A 254 -0.41 -16.30 5.47
N VAL A 255 0.51 -15.76 6.29
CA VAL A 255 0.27 -15.44 7.70
C VAL A 255 -0.03 -13.96 7.82
N ILE A 256 -1.11 -13.63 8.51
CA ILE A 256 -1.52 -12.26 8.81
C ILE A 256 -0.92 -11.89 10.17
N THR A 257 -0.05 -10.90 10.20
CA THR A 257 0.52 -10.40 11.45
C THR A 257 -0.39 -9.30 11.99
N LEU A 258 -1.09 -9.58 13.10
CA LEU A 258 -2.08 -8.66 13.70
C LEU A 258 -1.42 -7.47 14.41
N THR A 259 -0.20 -7.66 14.89
CA THR A 259 0.58 -6.64 15.61
C THR A 259 2.07 -6.80 15.28
N GLU A 260 2.71 -5.74 14.78
CA GLU A 260 4.16 -5.69 14.59
C GLU A 260 4.77 -4.71 15.60
N SER A 261 5.73 -5.17 16.40
CA SER A 261 6.55 -4.22 17.17
C SER A 261 7.52 -3.51 16.22
N PRO A 262 7.50 -2.16 16.14
CA PRO A 262 8.27 -1.40 15.14
C PRO A 262 9.79 -1.57 15.28
N MET A 263 10.26 -2.07 16.43
CA MET A 263 11.67 -2.33 16.73
C MET A 263 12.18 -3.71 16.26
N ILE A 264 11.31 -4.61 15.81
CA ILE A 264 11.70 -5.95 15.35
C ILE A 264 12.40 -5.88 13.98
N LYS A 265 12.01 -4.94 13.12
CA LYS A 265 12.62 -4.77 11.80
C LYS A 265 14.08 -4.34 11.96
N LYS A 266 15.02 -5.17 11.49
CA LYS A 266 16.48 -4.91 11.54
C LYS A 266 16.83 -3.50 11.07
N ARG A 267 16.18 -2.99 10.01
CA ARG A 267 16.39 -1.63 9.48
C ARG A 267 16.01 -0.54 10.49
N ASN A 268 14.88 -0.68 11.18
CA ASN A 268 14.41 0.32 12.14
C ASN A 268 15.27 0.29 13.42
N ARG A 269 15.70 -0.91 13.84
CA ARG A 269 16.70 -1.08 14.90
C ARG A 269 18.05 -0.47 14.52
N LEU A 270 18.49 -0.63 13.26
CA LEU A 270 19.72 -0.05 12.73
C LEU A 270 19.65 1.48 12.65
N LEU A 271 18.56 2.03 12.11
CA LEU A 271 18.32 3.48 12.06
C LEU A 271 18.34 4.08 13.46
N LYS A 272 17.65 3.45 14.42
CA LYS A 272 17.64 3.89 15.81
C LYS A 272 19.03 3.75 16.46
N ALA A 273 19.76 2.69 16.17
CA ALA A 273 21.13 2.50 16.66
C ALA A 273 22.10 3.55 16.09
N ILE A 274 21.95 3.96 14.83
CA ILE A 274 22.74 5.03 14.21
C ILE A 274 22.40 6.36 14.87
N GLU A 275 21.11 6.70 14.99
CA GLU A 275 20.65 7.90 15.69
C GLU A 275 21.21 7.96 17.11
N ASP A 276 21.04 6.88 17.87
CA ASP A 276 21.53 6.78 19.25
C ASP A 276 23.05 6.87 19.32
N ARG A 277 23.81 6.30 18.36
CA ARG A 277 25.27 6.34 18.37
C ARG A 277 25.84 7.69 17.93
N VAL A 278 25.20 8.36 16.98
CA VAL A 278 25.53 9.74 16.58
C VAL A 278 25.24 10.69 17.75
N LEU A 279 24.10 10.54 18.42
CA LEU A 279 23.80 11.30 19.63
C LEU A 279 24.79 10.98 20.75
N ALA A 280 25.17 9.71 20.95
CA ALA A 280 26.11 9.30 21.98
C ALA A 280 27.54 9.83 21.73
N THR A 281 28.05 9.82 20.49
CA THR A 281 29.34 10.44 20.17
C THR A 281 29.31 11.96 20.30
N LEU A 282 28.17 12.60 20.02
CA LEU A 282 27.99 14.03 20.26
C LEU A 282 27.83 14.39 21.76
N ILE A 283 27.62 13.40 22.62
CA ILE A 283 27.37 13.53 24.07
C ILE A 283 28.49 12.91 24.94
N GLN A 284 29.50 12.30 24.32
CA GLN A 284 30.68 11.73 24.98
C GLN A 284 30.36 10.56 25.95
N GLU A 285 29.44 9.66 25.58
CA GLU A 285 29.23 8.40 26.32
C GLU A 285 29.23 7.16 25.42
N SER A 286 29.77 6.06 25.96
CA SER A 286 29.91 4.77 25.29
C SER A 286 28.93 3.73 25.86
N GLY A 287 27.61 3.94 25.71
CA GLY A 287 26.63 2.89 26.06
C GLY A 287 25.18 3.34 26.19
N PRO A 288 24.20 2.41 26.15
CA PRO A 288 22.80 2.71 26.40
C PRO A 288 22.55 2.89 27.91
N VAL A 289 22.70 4.11 28.42
CA VAL A 289 22.39 4.47 29.81
C VAL A 289 21.04 5.21 29.85
N TRP A 290 20.19 4.88 30.83
CA TRP A 290 19.00 5.69 31.10
C TRP A 290 19.45 7.04 31.67
N ALA A 291 19.07 8.15 31.04
CA ALA A 291 19.60 9.44 31.43
C ALA A 291 19.16 9.80 32.87
N LYS A 292 20.08 10.32 33.68
CA LYS A 292 19.79 10.80 35.03
C LYS A 292 19.40 12.28 34.96
N LYS A 293 18.49 12.71 35.84
CA LYS A 293 17.81 14.01 35.84
C LYS A 293 18.75 15.23 36.00
N GLU A 294 19.97 15.03 36.49
CA GLU A 294 20.86 16.12 36.93
C GLU A 294 22.07 16.35 36.02
N GLU A 295 22.27 15.56 34.97
CA GLU A 295 23.43 15.71 34.09
C GLU A 295 23.05 16.43 32.79
N ASN A 296 23.46 17.70 32.67
CA ASN A 296 23.20 18.51 31.48
C ASN A 296 24.22 18.18 30.37
N ARG A 297 23.99 17.05 29.68
CA ARG A 297 24.94 16.44 28.74
C ARG A 297 24.77 16.90 27.28
N ALA A 298 24.44 18.16 27.02
CA ALA A 298 24.18 18.65 25.65
C ALA A 298 25.30 19.56 25.14
N THR A 299 25.95 19.17 24.03
CA THR A 299 26.87 20.07 23.28
C THR A 299 26.09 21.16 22.56
N ARG A 300 26.69 22.33 22.29
CA ARG A 300 26.02 23.48 21.62
C ARG A 300 25.30 23.09 20.32
N PHE A 301 25.88 22.18 19.55
CA PHE A 301 25.27 21.64 18.32
C PHE A 301 24.15 20.64 18.61
N GLY A 302 24.32 19.75 19.59
CA GLY A 302 23.24 18.87 20.06
C GLY A 302 22.04 19.65 20.60
N THR A 303 22.28 20.76 21.31
CA THR A 303 21.24 21.70 21.74
C THR A 303 20.54 22.36 20.55
N PHE A 304 21.28 22.72 19.48
CA PHE A 304 20.69 23.29 18.27
C PHE A 304 19.79 22.29 17.52
N ILE A 305 20.25 21.05 17.32
CA ILE A 305 19.44 19.99 16.69
C ILE A 305 18.19 19.70 17.51
N ARG A 306 18.33 19.59 18.84
CA ARG A 306 17.19 19.41 19.75
C ARG A 306 16.21 20.58 19.67
N LYS A 307 16.70 21.83 19.73
CA LYS A 307 15.87 23.07 19.66
C LYS A 307 15.15 23.24 18.32
N SER A 308 15.69 22.69 17.24
CA SER A 308 15.09 22.73 15.91
C SER A 308 14.24 21.50 15.60
N SER A 309 14.09 20.56 16.55
CA SER A 309 13.35 19.29 16.40
C SER A 309 13.80 18.45 15.19
N LEU A 310 15.03 18.67 14.69
CA LEU A 310 15.57 17.97 13.53
C LEU A 310 15.84 16.48 13.84
N ASP A 311 15.91 16.11 15.11
CA ASP A 311 16.03 14.74 15.60
C ASP A 311 14.74 13.91 15.40
N GLU A 312 13.58 14.54 15.24
CA GLU A 312 12.31 13.83 15.01
C GLU A 312 11.97 13.62 13.53
N LEU A 313 12.70 14.23 12.59
CA LEU A 313 12.50 14.09 11.14
C LEU A 313 12.51 12.62 10.64
N PRO A 314 13.41 11.73 11.09
CA PRO A 314 13.37 10.33 10.70
C PRO A 314 12.10 9.60 11.16
N GLN A 315 11.55 9.98 12.31
CA GLN A 315 10.31 9.39 12.84
C GLN A 315 9.09 9.89 12.06
N PHE A 316 9.09 11.16 11.64
CA PHE A 316 8.06 11.70 10.75
C PHE A 316 7.98 10.95 9.42
N TRP A 317 9.14 10.56 8.86
CA TRP A 317 9.18 9.71 7.66
C TRP A 317 8.58 8.31 7.89
N ASN A 318 8.74 7.75 9.09
CA ASN A 318 8.12 6.47 9.46
C ASN A 318 6.59 6.58 9.61
N VAL A 319 6.07 7.74 10.00
CA VAL A 319 4.63 8.03 9.99
C VAL A 319 4.11 8.09 8.56
N LEU A 320 4.80 8.77 7.63
CA LEU A 320 4.42 8.83 6.21
C LEU A 320 4.42 7.45 5.53
N LYS A 321 5.34 6.57 5.93
CA LYS A 321 5.38 5.15 5.49
C LYS A 321 4.32 4.27 6.15
N GLY A 322 3.60 4.78 7.15
CA GLY A 322 2.62 4.04 7.91
C GLY A 322 3.22 2.99 8.85
N GLU A 323 4.50 3.12 9.24
CA GLU A 323 5.15 2.26 10.24
C GLU A 323 4.92 2.75 11.68
N MET A 324 4.65 4.05 11.83
CA MET A 324 4.27 4.72 13.09
C MET A 324 2.98 5.52 12.90
N SER A 325 2.36 5.94 14.00
CA SER A 325 1.24 6.88 14.04
C SER A 325 1.72 8.27 14.48
N ILE A 326 0.93 9.30 14.20
CA ILE A 326 1.16 10.64 14.77
C ILE A 326 0.95 10.58 16.29
N VAL A 327 -0.16 9.96 16.71
CA VAL A 327 -0.54 9.77 18.12
C VAL A 327 -0.45 8.30 18.50
N GLY A 328 0.24 8.01 19.61
CA GLY A 328 0.34 6.67 20.17
C GLY A 328 1.44 6.56 21.24
N PRO A 329 1.55 5.41 21.93
CA PRO A 329 2.60 5.14 22.89
C PRO A 329 3.99 5.25 22.24
N ARG A 330 4.94 5.89 22.92
CA ARG A 330 6.31 6.06 22.38
C ARG A 330 7.06 4.72 22.37
N PRO A 331 7.84 4.39 21.33
CA PRO A 331 8.53 3.10 21.26
C PRO A 331 9.73 3.06 22.23
N GLU A 332 9.80 2.00 23.03
CA GLU A 332 10.89 1.73 23.99
C GLU A 332 11.97 0.83 23.38
N ARG A 333 13.24 0.99 23.78
CA ARG A 333 14.36 0.15 23.31
C ARG A 333 14.13 -1.31 23.70
N PRO A 334 14.43 -2.31 22.83
CA PRO A 334 14.18 -3.72 23.14
C PRO A 334 14.83 -4.21 24.44
N HIS A 335 16.01 -3.68 24.77
CA HIS A 335 16.72 -3.98 26.02
C HIS A 335 15.92 -3.58 27.26
N PHE A 336 15.25 -2.42 27.23
CA PHE A 336 14.40 -1.96 28.32
C PHE A 336 13.04 -2.66 28.34
N VAL A 337 12.52 -3.05 27.17
CA VAL A 337 11.28 -3.85 27.07
C VAL A 337 11.40 -5.19 27.80
N GLU A 338 12.55 -5.88 27.70
CA GLU A 338 12.79 -7.14 28.42
C GLU A 338 12.84 -6.97 29.93
N GLN A 339 13.35 -5.83 30.42
CA GLN A 339 13.37 -5.51 31.85
C GLN A 339 11.97 -5.18 32.38
N PHE A 340 11.26 -4.26 31.71
CA PHE A 340 10.00 -3.71 32.21
C PHE A 340 8.79 -4.63 32.04
N LYS A 341 8.84 -5.57 31.09
CA LYS A 341 7.77 -6.54 30.86
C LYS A 341 7.42 -7.35 32.12
N HIS A 342 8.40 -7.59 32.99
CA HIS A 342 8.22 -8.37 34.22
C HIS A 342 7.93 -7.50 35.46
N GLU A 343 8.18 -6.19 35.38
CA GLU A 343 8.04 -5.26 36.51
C GLU A 343 6.69 -4.52 36.52
N ILE A 344 6.06 -4.35 35.36
CA ILE A 344 4.81 -3.57 35.21
C ILE A 344 3.71 -4.47 34.62
N PRO A 345 2.58 -4.65 35.33
CA PRO A 345 1.41 -5.34 34.79
C PRO A 345 0.93 -4.68 33.50
N ASP A 346 0.46 -5.48 32.54
CA ASP A 346 -0.11 -4.99 31.29
C ASP A 346 0.79 -4.11 30.40
N TYR A 347 2.09 -4.03 30.71
CA TYR A 347 3.09 -3.32 29.92
C TYR A 347 3.04 -3.67 28.43
N MET A 348 2.80 -4.96 28.12
CA MET A 348 2.75 -5.46 26.75
C MET A 348 1.55 -4.93 25.95
N GLN A 349 0.48 -4.48 26.61
CA GLN A 349 -0.70 -3.96 25.93
C GLN A 349 -0.37 -2.71 25.09
N LYS A 350 0.66 -1.96 25.49
CA LYS A 350 1.11 -0.77 24.73
C LYS A 350 1.53 -1.06 23.28
N HIS A 351 1.91 -2.30 23.00
CA HIS A 351 2.33 -2.72 21.67
C HIS A 351 1.17 -3.12 20.76
N LEU A 352 -0.07 -3.17 21.26
CA LEU A 352 -1.26 -3.48 20.47
C LEU A 352 -1.61 -2.38 19.45
N VAL A 353 -1.14 -1.15 19.70
CA VAL A 353 -1.31 0.01 18.82
C VAL A 353 0.02 0.44 18.21
N LYS A 354 -0.05 1.20 17.11
CA LYS A 354 1.14 1.80 16.49
C LYS A 354 1.83 2.74 17.46
N ALA A 355 3.16 2.71 17.43
CA ALA A 355 3.94 3.68 18.17
C ALA A 355 3.72 5.11 17.64
N GLY A 356 3.67 6.08 18.54
CA GLY A 356 3.42 7.50 18.23
C GLY A 356 4.67 8.37 18.27
N ILE A 357 4.63 9.49 17.54
CA ILE A 357 5.57 10.61 17.75
C ILE A 357 5.19 11.35 19.05
N THR A 358 3.89 11.66 19.20
CA THR A 358 3.28 12.20 20.43
C THR A 358 2.27 11.20 21.01
N GLY A 359 1.82 11.42 22.25
CA GLY A 359 0.93 10.51 22.96
C GLY A 359 0.39 11.12 24.26
N TRP A 360 -0.62 10.45 24.84
CA TRP A 360 -1.28 10.90 26.07
C TRP A 360 -0.31 11.06 27.24
N ALA A 361 0.59 10.09 27.45
CA ALA A 361 1.62 10.18 28.48
C ALA A 361 2.54 11.40 28.26
N GLN A 362 2.92 11.67 27.00
CA GLN A 362 3.79 12.78 26.65
C GLN A 362 3.13 14.14 26.92
N ILE A 363 1.85 14.33 26.63
CA ILE A 363 1.20 15.62 26.90
C ILE A 363 0.90 15.83 28.39
N ASN A 364 0.85 14.77 29.19
CA ASN A 364 0.71 14.83 30.65
C ASN A 364 2.05 14.96 31.38
N GLY A 365 3.14 15.22 30.65
CA GLY A 365 4.46 15.47 31.24
C GLY A 365 5.28 14.21 31.55
N TRP A 366 4.77 13.02 31.23
CA TRP A 366 5.50 11.76 31.37
C TRP A 366 6.42 11.52 30.17
N ARG A 367 7.46 12.37 30.05
CA ARG A 367 8.48 12.35 28.98
C ARG A 367 9.88 12.07 29.54
N GLY A 368 10.71 11.38 28.74
CA GLY A 368 12.13 11.21 29.05
C GLY A 368 12.37 10.42 30.34
N ASN A 369 13.06 11.03 31.30
CA ASN A 369 13.53 10.39 32.54
C ASN A 369 12.48 10.35 33.66
N THR A 370 11.21 10.62 33.35
CA THR A 370 10.12 10.55 34.31
C THR A 370 9.82 9.10 34.71
N ASP A 371 9.15 8.93 35.84
CA ASP A 371 8.79 7.63 36.37
C ASP A 371 8.01 6.79 35.33
N LEU A 372 8.38 5.52 35.22
CA LEU A 372 7.93 4.65 34.14
C LEU A 372 6.50 4.14 34.37
N ARG A 373 6.14 3.84 35.62
CA ARG A 373 4.79 3.34 35.96
C ARG A 373 3.68 4.29 35.52
N PRO A 374 3.67 5.57 35.94
CA PRO A 374 2.62 6.49 35.52
C PRO A 374 2.62 6.73 34.01
N ARG A 375 3.79 6.68 33.36
CA ARG A 375 3.89 6.76 31.90
C ARG A 375 3.17 5.60 31.21
N ILE A 376 3.34 4.37 31.71
CA ILE A 376 2.69 3.18 31.16
C ILE A 376 1.20 3.17 31.45
N GLU A 377 0.76 3.61 32.63
CA GLU A 377 -0.67 3.76 32.94
C GLU A 377 -1.36 4.73 31.96
N HIS A 378 -0.71 5.84 31.61
CA HIS A 378 -1.24 6.78 30.61
C HIS A 378 -1.22 6.20 29.19
N ASP A 379 -0.22 5.40 28.85
CA ASP A 379 -0.17 4.68 27.56
C ASP A 379 -1.31 3.65 27.47
N ILE A 380 -1.61 2.92 28.56
CA ILE A 380 -2.71 1.94 28.62
C ILE A 380 -4.07 2.66 28.58
N TYR A 381 -4.25 3.72 29.37
CA TYR A 381 -5.47 4.54 29.36
C TYR A 381 -5.80 5.06 27.96
N TYR A 382 -4.78 5.48 27.21
CA TYR A 382 -4.95 5.90 25.82
C TYR A 382 -5.47 4.78 24.91
N ILE A 383 -5.00 3.56 25.11
CA ILE A 383 -5.40 2.40 24.29
C ILE A 383 -6.83 1.97 24.60
N GLU A 384 -7.20 1.95 25.88
CA GLU A 384 -8.54 1.57 26.32
C GLU A 384 -9.60 2.60 25.89
N ASN A 385 -9.25 3.88 25.89
CA ASN A 385 -10.17 4.99 25.61
C ASN A 385 -9.94 5.61 24.22
N TRP A 386 -9.32 4.86 23.30
CA TRP A 386 -8.96 5.39 22.00
C TRP A 386 -10.18 5.86 21.22
N SER A 387 -10.14 7.11 20.77
CA SER A 387 -11.12 7.69 19.87
C SER A 387 -10.47 8.74 18.97
N VAL A 388 -11.08 8.99 17.81
CA VAL A 388 -10.60 10.02 16.88
C VAL A 388 -10.56 11.41 17.54
N TRP A 389 -11.55 11.70 18.40
CA TRP A 389 -11.58 12.95 19.15
C TRP A 389 -10.41 13.06 20.13
N PHE A 390 -10.05 11.94 20.77
CA PHE A 390 -8.94 11.90 21.70
C PHE A 390 -7.59 12.14 20.99
N ASP A 391 -7.41 11.60 19.78
CA ASP A 391 -6.23 11.88 18.95
C ASP A 391 -6.15 13.36 18.57
N ILE A 392 -7.26 13.97 18.14
CA ILE A 392 -7.32 15.41 17.82
C ILE A 392 -6.95 16.23 19.05
N GLN A 393 -7.51 15.91 20.21
CA GLN A 393 -7.18 16.59 21.47
C GLN A 393 -5.68 16.47 21.79
N ILE A 394 -5.07 15.30 21.60
CA ILE A 394 -3.65 15.09 21.86
C ILE A 394 -2.80 15.90 20.87
N ILE A 395 -3.15 15.93 19.58
CA ILE A 395 -2.44 16.72 18.56
C ILE A 395 -2.51 18.20 18.91
N VAL A 396 -3.70 18.72 19.15
CA VAL A 396 -3.93 20.13 19.49
C VAL A 396 -3.17 20.51 20.76
N THR A 397 -3.26 19.68 21.81
CA THR A 397 -2.54 19.90 23.07
C THR A 397 -1.02 19.82 22.88
N THR A 398 -0.55 18.93 22.00
CA THR A 398 0.88 18.81 21.67
C THR A 398 1.38 20.07 20.97
N ILE A 399 0.60 20.65 20.04
CA ILE A 399 0.95 21.91 19.37
C ILE A 399 1.02 23.03 20.43
N PHE A 400 -0.02 23.22 21.23
CA PHE A 400 -0.04 24.29 22.23
C PHE A 400 1.05 24.10 23.31
N LYS A 401 1.27 22.90 23.84
CA LYS A 401 2.35 22.66 24.82
C LYS A 401 3.74 22.71 24.17
N GLY A 402 3.88 22.29 22.92
CA GLY A 402 5.15 22.38 22.18
C GLY A 402 5.62 23.81 21.96
N PHE A 403 4.70 24.78 21.85
CA PHE A 403 5.01 26.20 21.74
C PHE A 403 5.19 26.92 23.09
N PHE A 404 4.68 26.39 24.22
CA PHE A 404 4.58 27.12 25.49
C PHE A 404 5.23 26.46 26.73
N ASP A 405 5.71 25.21 26.66
CA ASP A 405 6.20 24.51 27.86
C ASP A 405 7.71 24.69 28.09
N LYS A 406 8.07 25.15 29.30
CA LYS A 406 9.47 25.29 29.79
C LYS A 406 10.12 23.96 30.18
N ASN A 407 9.36 22.87 30.14
CA ASN A 407 9.85 21.50 30.32
C ASN A 407 10.06 20.75 28.99
N ALA A 408 9.96 21.44 27.85
CA ALA A 408 10.70 21.01 26.69
C ALA A 408 12.19 21.23 27.01
N TYR A 409 12.92 20.12 27.21
CA TYR A 409 14.36 19.99 27.51
C TYR A 409 14.74 19.82 28.97
#